data_AF-A0A397GEM7-F1
#
_entry.id   AF-A0A397GEM7-F1
#
_cell.length_a   1.000
_cell.length_b   1.000
_cell.length_c   1.000
_cell.angle_alpha   90.00
_cell.angle_beta   90.00
_cell.angle_gamma   90.00
#
_symmetry.space_group_name_H-M   'P 1'
#
loop_
_entity.id
_entity.type
_entity.pdbx_description
1 polymer ?
#
loop_
_entity_poly.entity_id
_entity_poly.type
_entity_poly.pdbx_seq_one_letter_code
_entity_poly.pdbx_strand_id
1 'polypeptide(L)'
;MNWEFPEPSVLNLRGILLTLPNNTLLVSQIESNNTWSFLTTDMPNYSGNWDHGYSNLLINSTSPSINDTIFNPSNLTNITITYNQPVELSDGNIWIYRIDNSVAQNITRQFVNANNYDFCFISEDGLTVTIKVIRSTFSYPNSQFYVKIDNNFVRSKVYGEPLKGINDNIWNFNTAPIKDETYAGTASGVLRLTIEGTQYYEKLNSTGQDDFFFDLIDELSKILSIDSKRLNSNKKTQVDDTIGRDPQIFICIEIRSSKDERGVQYIIDDLKVMIKYKHITSISLFNTTNYLDEDFGFEPRQNLWEKYKLRFMGVILALGVLVLLFFLAHKKESKGRSMAVLQLGLIIFDFVMDSLFVSFNGKNVKVLYIPSIVFLIVPIVVNTIWAFYIIFEENKSKPFMKWFTQYGKVVSLFTVLSGADIEALSILYSNVAGFEFFKAPFSIEGKGRIFGGSCLNIFLEDIPQMIIQILYLNSVVTYDIIPLLALVSSCLNLLINIVGRLFQTINLCRFGTKIWEPDQEKFGGIRDNVNLDGSTSHPNDVIKEEKGKK
;
A
#
# COMPACT_ATOMS: atom_id res chain seq x y z
N MET A 1 -3.69 -45.09 -45.82
CA MET A 1 -5.02 -45.26 -46.44
C MET A 1 -5.01 -44.46 -47.72
N ASN A 2 -5.43 -45.04 -48.84
CA ASN A 2 -5.44 -44.33 -50.11
C ASN A 2 -6.80 -43.66 -50.27
N TRP A 3 -6.82 -42.34 -50.16
CA TRP A 3 -7.92 -41.53 -50.65
C TRP A 3 -7.95 -41.68 -52.18
N GLU A 4 -9.10 -42.00 -52.76
CA GLU A 4 -9.19 -42.33 -54.20
C GLU A 4 -9.16 -41.07 -55.08
N PHE A 5 -9.40 -39.89 -54.51
CA PHE A 5 -9.31 -38.64 -55.27
C PHE A 5 -7.89 -38.07 -55.30
N PRO A 6 -7.51 -37.42 -56.41
CA PRO A 6 -6.24 -36.70 -56.51
C PRO A 6 -6.19 -35.52 -55.53
N GLU A 7 -5.04 -35.30 -54.89
CA GLU A 7 -4.80 -34.15 -54.01
C GLU A 7 -3.85 -33.14 -54.71
N PRO A 8 -4.29 -31.90 -55.04
CA PRO A 8 -5.61 -31.31 -54.77
C PRO A 8 -6.70 -31.71 -55.80
N SER A 9 -7.94 -31.86 -55.32
CA SER A 9 -9.12 -32.07 -56.17
C SER A 9 -9.77 -30.75 -56.54
N VAL A 10 -9.92 -30.48 -57.84
CA VAL A 10 -10.56 -29.25 -58.34
C VAL A 10 -12.07 -29.44 -58.47
N LEU A 11 -12.84 -28.66 -57.73
CA LEU A 11 -14.31 -28.72 -57.69
C LEU A 11 -14.96 -27.73 -58.65
N ASN A 12 -16.26 -27.86 -58.89
CA ASN A 12 -17.02 -26.82 -59.59
C ASN A 12 -17.04 -25.51 -58.78
N LEU A 13 -17.46 -24.41 -59.42
CA LEU A 13 -17.51 -23.07 -58.80
C LEU A 13 -18.37 -22.99 -57.52
N ARG A 14 -19.28 -23.96 -57.29
CA ARG A 14 -20.14 -24.00 -56.10
C ARG A 14 -19.57 -24.87 -54.98
N GLY A 15 -18.52 -25.65 -55.24
CA GLY A 15 -17.87 -26.50 -54.24
C GLY A 15 -18.82 -27.46 -53.54
N ILE A 16 -19.83 -28.00 -54.25
CA ILE A 16 -20.87 -28.83 -53.62
C ILE A 16 -20.26 -30.19 -53.21
N LEU A 17 -20.42 -30.50 -51.93
CA LEU A 17 -20.02 -31.75 -51.29
C LEU A 17 -21.17 -32.27 -50.41
N LEU A 18 -21.54 -33.54 -50.58
CA LEU A 18 -22.68 -34.15 -49.87
C LEU A 18 -22.34 -35.57 -49.42
N THR A 19 -22.62 -35.88 -48.15
CA THR A 19 -22.49 -37.24 -47.61
C THR A 19 -23.82 -37.97 -47.68
N LEU A 20 -23.86 -39.11 -48.37
CA LEU A 20 -25.04 -39.96 -48.48
C LEU A 20 -25.20 -40.88 -47.25
N PRO A 21 -26.42 -41.39 -46.96
CA PRO A 21 -26.68 -42.27 -45.81
C PRO A 21 -25.87 -43.58 -45.80
N ASN A 22 -25.31 -43.98 -46.93
CA ASN A 22 -24.45 -45.16 -47.08
C ASN A 22 -22.95 -44.83 -46.91
N ASN A 23 -22.62 -43.67 -46.33
CA ASN A 23 -21.24 -43.16 -46.16
C ASN A 23 -20.49 -42.93 -47.48
N THR A 24 -21.18 -42.75 -48.60
CA THR A 24 -20.55 -42.31 -49.85
C THR A 24 -20.51 -40.77 -49.90
N LEU A 25 -19.35 -40.20 -50.21
CA LEU A 25 -19.16 -38.77 -50.43
C LEU A 25 -19.38 -38.45 -51.91
N LEU A 26 -20.33 -37.58 -52.20
CA LEU A 26 -20.59 -36.97 -53.51
C LEU A 26 -19.83 -35.66 -53.62
N VAL A 27 -19.04 -35.53 -54.69
CA VAL A 27 -18.21 -34.35 -54.97
C VAL A 27 -18.52 -33.85 -56.37
N SER A 28 -18.94 -32.59 -56.49
CA SER A 28 -19.31 -31.99 -57.78
C SER A 28 -18.10 -31.66 -58.64
N GLN A 29 -18.11 -32.09 -59.91
CA GLN A 29 -17.06 -31.76 -60.88
C GLN A 29 -17.39 -30.50 -61.69
N ILE A 30 -16.35 -29.87 -62.24
CA ILE A 30 -16.47 -28.72 -63.13
C ILE A 30 -17.41 -29.06 -64.30
N GLU A 31 -18.44 -28.24 -64.47
CA GLU A 31 -19.37 -28.35 -65.59
C GLU A 31 -18.64 -28.03 -66.90
N SER A 32 -18.71 -28.92 -67.89
CA SER A 32 -18.18 -28.69 -69.23
C SER A 32 -19.15 -29.20 -70.28
N ASN A 33 -19.24 -28.51 -71.43
CA ASN A 33 -20.08 -28.89 -72.57
C ASN A 33 -21.56 -29.21 -72.21
N ASN A 34 -22.19 -28.42 -71.34
CA ASN A 34 -23.56 -28.64 -70.84
C ASN A 34 -23.77 -30.01 -70.14
N THR A 35 -22.71 -30.63 -69.63
CA THR A 35 -22.77 -31.86 -68.83
C THR A 35 -22.34 -31.57 -67.40
N TRP A 36 -23.00 -32.23 -66.44
CA TRP A 36 -22.64 -32.23 -65.03
C TRP A 36 -22.37 -33.66 -64.58
N SER A 37 -21.41 -33.84 -63.69
CA SER A 37 -21.04 -35.12 -63.12
C SER A 37 -20.70 -34.96 -61.64
N PHE A 38 -20.92 -36.05 -60.90
CA PHE A 38 -20.41 -36.20 -59.56
C PHE A 38 -19.33 -37.27 -59.55
N LEU A 39 -18.26 -37.01 -58.82
CA LEU A 39 -17.40 -38.08 -58.34
C LEU A 39 -17.97 -38.61 -57.03
N THR A 40 -17.94 -39.92 -56.88
CA THR A 40 -18.26 -40.60 -55.63
C THR A 40 -17.02 -41.29 -55.12
N THR A 41 -16.73 -41.13 -53.84
CA THR A 41 -15.81 -42.00 -53.11
C THR A 41 -16.53 -42.51 -51.89
N ASP A 42 -16.28 -43.75 -51.50
CA ASP A 42 -16.70 -44.18 -50.18
C ASP A 42 -15.87 -43.43 -49.14
N MET A 43 -16.54 -42.91 -48.11
CA MET A 43 -15.82 -42.35 -46.98
C MET A 43 -15.02 -43.48 -46.33
N PRO A 44 -13.73 -43.25 -46.02
CA PRO A 44 -12.92 -44.19 -45.29
C PRO A 44 -13.68 -44.70 -44.07
N ASN A 45 -13.63 -45.99 -43.82
CA ASN A 45 -14.29 -46.55 -42.66
C ASN A 45 -13.57 -46.09 -41.39
N TYR A 46 -14.14 -45.10 -40.71
CA TYR A 46 -13.68 -44.59 -39.41
C TYR A 46 -14.16 -45.47 -38.23
N SER A 47 -14.62 -46.72 -38.46
CA SER A 47 -15.07 -47.62 -37.40
C SER A 47 -13.89 -48.11 -36.55
N GLY A 48 -13.61 -47.35 -35.51
CA GLY A 48 -12.64 -47.57 -34.45
C GLY A 48 -12.49 -46.21 -33.78
N ASN A 49 -12.71 -46.10 -32.46
CA ASN A 49 -12.64 -44.83 -31.74
C ASN A 49 -11.22 -44.23 -31.81
N TRP A 50 -10.85 -43.62 -32.94
CA TRP A 50 -9.62 -42.85 -33.11
C TRP A 50 -9.77 -41.46 -32.51
N ASP A 51 -10.99 -40.94 -32.46
CA ASP A 51 -11.29 -39.73 -31.70
C ASP A 51 -11.29 -40.09 -30.22
N HIS A 52 -10.21 -39.77 -29.52
CA HIS A 52 -10.03 -39.97 -28.09
C HIS A 52 -10.91 -39.01 -27.24
N GLY A 53 -12.07 -38.61 -27.76
CA GLY A 53 -13.04 -37.70 -27.13
C GLY A 53 -12.80 -36.21 -27.41
N TYR A 54 -11.80 -35.84 -28.21
CA TYR A 54 -11.46 -34.43 -28.48
C TYR A 54 -12.29 -33.80 -29.60
N SER A 55 -13.16 -34.56 -30.27
CA SER A 55 -13.82 -34.16 -31.52
C SER A 55 -12.81 -33.71 -32.60
N ASN A 56 -11.63 -34.33 -32.56
CA ASN A 56 -10.48 -34.03 -33.39
C ASN A 56 -9.61 -35.28 -33.55
N LEU A 57 -9.71 -35.92 -34.72
CA LEU A 57 -9.01 -37.17 -35.06
C LEU A 57 -7.48 -37.05 -35.09
N LEU A 58 -6.95 -35.83 -35.13
CA LEU A 58 -5.51 -35.58 -35.16
C LEU A 58 -4.91 -35.56 -33.76
N ILE A 59 -5.71 -35.47 -32.71
CA ILE A 59 -5.24 -35.42 -31.32
C ILE A 59 -5.20 -36.84 -30.76
N ASN A 60 -4.00 -37.27 -30.38
CA ASN A 60 -3.75 -38.54 -29.75
C ASN A 60 -4.09 -38.48 -28.25
N SER A 61 -3.54 -37.50 -27.55
CA SER A 61 -3.72 -37.34 -26.11
C SER A 61 -3.40 -35.93 -25.65
N THR A 62 -3.84 -35.59 -24.45
CA THR A 62 -3.46 -34.35 -23.77
C THR A 62 -3.02 -34.64 -22.34
N SER A 63 -2.30 -33.70 -21.74
CA SER A 63 -2.03 -33.68 -20.31
C SER A 63 -2.30 -32.28 -19.75
N PRO A 64 -3.22 -32.13 -18.78
CA PRO A 64 -4.10 -33.15 -18.19
C PRO A 64 -5.05 -33.77 -19.21
N SER A 65 -5.43 -35.03 -19.01
CA SER A 65 -6.41 -35.72 -19.86
C SER A 65 -7.84 -35.20 -19.63
N ILE A 66 -8.77 -35.50 -20.55
CA ILE A 66 -10.21 -35.26 -20.31
C ILE A 66 -10.65 -35.99 -19.03
N ASN A 67 -11.43 -35.30 -18.18
CA ASN A 67 -11.92 -35.76 -16.87
C ASN A 67 -10.83 -36.03 -15.82
N ASP A 68 -9.58 -35.62 -16.05
CA ASP A 68 -8.50 -35.75 -15.06
C ASP A 68 -8.74 -34.85 -13.83
N THR A 69 -8.06 -35.13 -12.72
CA THR A 69 -8.09 -34.33 -11.50
C THR A 69 -6.69 -33.86 -11.13
N ILE A 70 -6.43 -32.56 -11.24
CA ILE A 70 -5.16 -31.93 -10.88
C ILE A 70 -5.08 -31.78 -9.36
N PHE A 71 -4.24 -32.60 -8.71
CA PHE A 71 -4.07 -32.56 -7.25
C PHE A 71 -3.30 -31.35 -6.74
N ASN A 72 -2.31 -30.86 -7.49
CA ASN A 72 -1.46 -29.73 -7.12
C ASN A 72 -1.44 -28.67 -8.23
N PRO A 73 -2.53 -27.90 -8.40
CA PRO A 73 -2.65 -26.96 -9.51
C PRO A 73 -1.54 -25.90 -9.54
N SER A 74 -1.05 -25.47 -8.37
CA SER A 74 0.05 -24.50 -8.26
C SER A 74 1.39 -24.99 -8.82
N ASN A 75 1.58 -26.31 -8.95
CA ASN A 75 2.81 -26.93 -9.46
C ASN A 75 2.72 -27.28 -10.95
N LEU A 76 1.53 -27.21 -11.54
CA LEU A 76 1.36 -27.47 -12.96
C LEU A 76 1.95 -26.28 -13.72
N THR A 77 3.06 -26.52 -14.42
CA THR A 77 3.78 -25.49 -15.18
C THR A 77 3.42 -25.50 -16.65
N ASN A 78 3.00 -26.65 -17.18
CA ASN A 78 2.70 -26.84 -18.59
C ASN A 78 1.45 -27.72 -18.77
N ILE A 79 0.74 -27.49 -19.87
CA ILE A 79 -0.20 -28.45 -20.46
C ILE A 79 0.34 -28.90 -21.81
N THR A 80 -0.02 -30.10 -22.26
CA THR A 80 0.50 -30.66 -23.52
C THR A 80 -0.59 -31.26 -24.37
N ILE A 81 -0.37 -31.23 -25.68
CA ILE A 81 -1.21 -31.83 -26.70
C ILE A 81 -0.30 -32.67 -27.59
N THR A 82 -0.60 -33.95 -27.71
CA THR A 82 0.12 -34.88 -28.60
C THR A 82 -0.73 -35.16 -29.81
N TYR A 83 -0.17 -34.94 -31.01
CA TYR A 83 -0.81 -35.17 -32.29
C TYR A 83 -0.38 -36.51 -32.90
N ASN A 84 -1.25 -37.07 -33.74
CA ASN A 84 -0.99 -38.30 -34.50
C ASN A 84 -0.04 -38.07 -35.70
N GLN A 85 0.21 -36.81 -36.05
CA GLN A 85 1.09 -36.42 -37.15
C GLN A 85 1.87 -35.15 -36.79
N PRO A 86 3.06 -34.91 -37.39
CA PRO A 86 3.84 -33.71 -37.12
C PRO A 86 3.10 -32.42 -37.50
N VAL A 87 3.13 -31.45 -36.59
CA VAL A 87 2.50 -30.13 -36.76
C VAL A 87 3.52 -29.00 -36.66
N GLU A 88 3.08 -27.79 -36.95
CA GLU A 88 3.79 -26.54 -36.66
C GLU A 88 2.84 -25.55 -35.97
N LEU A 89 3.39 -24.69 -35.12
CA LEU A 89 2.65 -23.57 -34.53
C LEU A 89 2.20 -22.60 -35.63
N SER A 90 1.01 -22.01 -35.46
CA SER A 90 0.38 -21.10 -36.42
C SER A 90 -0.31 -19.95 -35.67
N ASP A 91 -1.39 -19.38 -36.23
CA ASP A 91 -1.95 -18.10 -35.77
C ASP A 91 -3.13 -18.19 -34.79
N GLY A 92 -3.67 -19.38 -34.53
CA GLY A 92 -4.80 -19.56 -33.60
C GLY A 92 -4.40 -19.34 -32.13
N ASN A 93 -5.39 -19.18 -31.26
CA ASN A 93 -5.19 -19.07 -29.82
C ASN A 93 -5.61 -20.34 -29.09
N ILE A 94 -4.97 -20.59 -27.95
CA ILE A 94 -5.44 -21.50 -26.91
C ILE A 94 -6.01 -20.69 -25.77
N TRP A 95 -7.17 -21.10 -25.25
CA TRP A 95 -7.89 -20.43 -24.19
C TRP A 95 -8.16 -21.42 -23.06
N ILE A 96 -7.87 -21.01 -21.83
CA ILE A 96 -8.11 -21.79 -20.62
C ILE A 96 -9.17 -21.06 -19.82
N TYR A 97 -10.28 -21.75 -19.58
CA TYR A 97 -11.43 -21.21 -18.87
C TYR A 97 -11.66 -21.98 -17.58
N ARG A 98 -12.11 -21.26 -16.56
CA ARG A 98 -12.79 -21.85 -15.40
C ARG A 98 -14.29 -21.83 -15.64
N ILE A 99 -14.95 -22.95 -15.37
CA ILE A 99 -16.41 -23.03 -15.37
C ILE A 99 -16.90 -22.53 -14.01
N ASP A 100 -17.71 -21.48 -14.04
CA ASP A 100 -18.36 -20.95 -12.85
C ASP A 100 -19.87 -20.89 -13.11
N ASN A 101 -20.61 -21.86 -12.55
CA ASN A 101 -22.06 -21.97 -12.72
C ASN A 101 -22.83 -20.80 -12.08
N SER A 102 -22.17 -19.96 -11.27
CA SER A 102 -22.79 -18.77 -10.66
C SER A 102 -22.76 -17.54 -11.58
N VAL A 103 -21.97 -17.57 -12.65
CA VAL A 103 -21.82 -16.46 -13.60
C VAL A 103 -22.36 -16.86 -14.96
N ALA A 104 -22.96 -15.92 -15.71
CA ALA A 104 -23.52 -16.19 -17.03
C ALA A 104 -22.48 -16.58 -18.09
N GLN A 105 -21.18 -16.37 -17.83
CA GLN A 105 -20.07 -16.64 -18.74
C GLN A 105 -18.91 -17.29 -17.99
N ASN A 106 -18.23 -18.22 -18.65
CA ASN A 106 -17.02 -18.85 -18.14
C ASN A 106 -15.88 -17.84 -18.07
N ILE A 107 -15.01 -18.01 -17.07
CA ILE A 107 -13.99 -17.01 -16.73
C ILE A 107 -12.68 -17.43 -17.39
N THR A 108 -12.18 -16.61 -18.32
CA THR A 108 -10.86 -16.82 -18.90
C THR A 108 -9.80 -16.71 -17.80
N ARG A 109 -8.88 -17.66 -17.76
CA ARG A 109 -7.78 -17.68 -16.79
C ARG A 109 -6.45 -17.39 -17.47
N GLN A 110 -6.28 -17.94 -18.67
CA GLN A 110 -5.14 -17.67 -19.52
C GLN A 110 -5.54 -17.85 -20.98
N PHE A 111 -4.98 -17.05 -21.87
CA PHE A 111 -5.06 -17.26 -23.31
C PHE A 111 -3.72 -16.93 -23.96
N VAL A 112 -3.33 -17.69 -24.99
CA VAL A 112 -2.01 -17.55 -25.63
C VAL A 112 -2.17 -17.78 -27.13
N ASN A 113 -1.51 -16.97 -27.94
CA ASN A 113 -1.39 -17.21 -29.37
C ASN A 113 -0.29 -18.23 -29.66
N ALA A 114 -0.49 -19.14 -30.62
CA ALA A 114 0.52 -20.16 -30.95
C ALA A 114 1.87 -19.55 -31.38
N ASN A 115 1.91 -18.35 -31.94
CA ASN A 115 3.15 -17.65 -32.28
C ASN A 115 3.88 -17.03 -31.07
N ASN A 116 3.33 -17.13 -29.85
CA ASN A 116 3.98 -16.66 -28.64
C ASN A 116 4.97 -17.72 -28.12
N TYR A 117 6.22 -17.62 -28.57
CA TYR A 117 7.29 -18.56 -28.23
C TYR A 117 7.76 -18.53 -26.77
N ASP A 118 7.30 -17.59 -25.94
CA ASP A 118 7.55 -17.61 -24.50
C ASP A 118 6.66 -18.61 -23.77
N PHE A 119 5.55 -19.00 -24.40
CA PHE A 119 4.51 -19.85 -23.82
C PHE A 119 4.19 -21.10 -24.65
N CYS A 120 4.37 -21.08 -25.97
CA CYS A 120 4.07 -22.20 -26.86
C CYS A 120 5.36 -22.79 -27.44
N PHE A 121 5.55 -24.09 -27.25
CA PHE A 121 6.71 -24.84 -27.71
C PHE A 121 6.27 -26.09 -28.46
N ILE A 122 7.06 -26.51 -29.42
CA ILE A 122 6.86 -27.76 -30.14
C ILE A 122 8.09 -28.65 -29.97
N SER A 123 7.87 -29.95 -29.78
CA SER A 123 8.93 -30.96 -29.70
C SER A 123 9.67 -31.12 -31.03
N GLU A 124 10.89 -31.66 -30.98
CA GLU A 124 11.73 -31.86 -32.17
C GLU A 124 11.08 -32.78 -33.22
N ASP A 125 10.33 -33.78 -32.77
CA ASP A 125 9.56 -34.69 -33.64
C ASP A 125 8.31 -34.03 -34.25
N GLY A 126 7.93 -32.83 -33.80
CA GLY A 126 6.75 -32.09 -34.23
C GLY A 126 5.43 -32.68 -33.72
N LEU A 127 5.44 -33.68 -32.85
CA LEU A 127 4.23 -34.38 -32.41
C LEU A 127 3.59 -33.76 -31.17
N THR A 128 4.37 -33.13 -30.31
CA THR A 128 3.89 -32.62 -29.02
C THR A 128 4.01 -31.11 -28.95
N VAL A 129 2.87 -30.45 -28.72
CA VAL A 129 2.80 -29.03 -28.40
C VAL A 129 2.73 -28.88 -26.88
N THR A 130 3.62 -28.08 -26.33
CA THR A 130 3.66 -27.73 -24.91
C THR A 130 3.26 -26.28 -24.73
N ILE A 131 2.30 -26.02 -23.85
CA ILE A 131 1.84 -24.69 -23.49
C ILE A 131 2.17 -24.45 -22.03
N LYS A 132 2.99 -23.44 -21.77
CA LYS A 132 3.34 -23.00 -20.42
C LYS A 132 2.15 -22.29 -19.79
N VAL A 133 1.82 -22.67 -18.57
CA VAL A 133 0.77 -22.05 -17.77
C VAL A 133 1.36 -21.27 -16.61
N ILE A 134 0.71 -20.16 -16.26
CA ILE A 134 1.09 -19.35 -15.11
C ILE A 134 0.45 -19.91 -13.84
N ARG A 135 1.07 -19.63 -12.68
CA ARG A 135 0.63 -20.17 -11.39
C ARG A 135 -0.85 -19.87 -11.06
N SER A 136 -1.38 -18.74 -11.54
CA SER A 136 -2.77 -18.33 -11.32
C SER A 136 -3.78 -18.99 -12.27
N THR A 137 -3.36 -19.79 -13.25
CA THR A 137 -4.25 -20.35 -14.27
C THR A 137 -5.24 -21.35 -13.67
N PHE A 138 -4.74 -22.33 -12.90
CA PHE A 138 -5.53 -23.39 -12.28
C PHE A 138 -5.66 -23.23 -10.75
N SER A 139 -5.37 -22.04 -10.22
CA SER A 139 -5.27 -21.75 -8.78
C SER A 139 -6.57 -21.85 -7.99
N TYR A 140 -7.73 -22.06 -8.64
CA TYR A 140 -9.00 -22.30 -7.96
C TYR A 140 -9.14 -23.77 -7.57
N PRO A 141 -9.28 -24.09 -6.27
CA PRO A 141 -9.50 -25.45 -5.82
C PRO A 141 -10.91 -25.93 -6.16
N ASN A 142 -11.09 -27.25 -6.22
CA ASN A 142 -12.39 -27.91 -6.39
C ASN A 142 -13.24 -27.31 -7.52
N SER A 143 -12.60 -26.96 -8.64
CA SER A 143 -13.21 -26.24 -9.76
C SER A 143 -13.00 -26.99 -11.05
N GLN A 144 -13.96 -26.88 -11.96
CA GLN A 144 -13.87 -27.44 -13.30
C GLN A 144 -13.28 -26.40 -14.26
N PHE A 145 -12.38 -26.87 -15.13
CA PHE A 145 -11.76 -26.07 -16.17
C PHE A 145 -11.97 -26.74 -17.52
N TYR A 146 -11.93 -25.95 -18.58
CA TYR A 146 -11.80 -26.48 -19.93
C TYR A 146 -10.81 -25.65 -20.75
N VAL A 147 -10.27 -26.30 -21.76
CA VAL A 147 -9.35 -25.71 -22.72
C VAL A 147 -10.02 -25.71 -24.10
N LYS A 148 -10.09 -24.53 -24.70
CA LYS A 148 -10.50 -24.34 -26.09
C LYS A 148 -9.27 -24.05 -26.92
N ILE A 149 -9.20 -24.65 -28.10
CA ILE A 149 -8.16 -24.39 -29.08
C ILE A 149 -8.84 -23.90 -30.34
N ASP A 150 -8.49 -22.70 -30.79
CA ASP A 150 -9.01 -22.17 -32.04
C ASP A 150 -8.49 -22.98 -33.23
N ASN A 151 -9.28 -23.01 -34.31
CA ASN A 151 -8.78 -23.52 -35.58
C ASN A 151 -7.55 -22.72 -36.01
N ASN A 152 -6.63 -23.36 -36.73
CA ASN A 152 -5.35 -22.78 -37.13
C ASN A 152 -4.42 -22.45 -35.94
N PHE A 153 -4.64 -22.96 -34.73
CA PHE A 153 -3.63 -22.89 -33.66
C PHE A 153 -2.36 -23.66 -34.06
N VAL A 154 -2.53 -24.78 -34.76
CA VAL A 154 -1.45 -25.50 -35.44
C VAL A 154 -1.83 -25.77 -36.89
N ARG A 155 -0.82 -26.00 -37.71
CA ARG A 155 -0.96 -26.45 -39.10
C ARG A 155 -0.20 -27.76 -39.33
N SER A 156 -0.57 -28.51 -40.35
CA SER A 156 0.17 -29.71 -40.75
C SER A 156 1.58 -29.31 -41.19
N LYS A 157 2.61 -29.99 -40.65
CA LYS A 157 4.00 -29.77 -41.09
C LYS A 157 4.24 -30.25 -42.52
N VAL A 158 3.49 -31.26 -42.95
CA VAL A 158 3.63 -31.87 -44.28
C VAL A 158 2.94 -31.03 -45.36
N TYR A 159 1.73 -30.55 -45.07
CA TYR A 159 0.87 -29.90 -46.07
C TYR A 159 0.75 -28.38 -45.89
N GLY A 160 1.19 -27.83 -44.76
CA GLY A 160 1.04 -26.41 -44.43
C GLY A 160 -0.40 -25.99 -44.14
N GLU A 161 -1.32 -26.94 -43.99
CA GLU A 161 -2.76 -26.67 -43.86
C GLU A 161 -3.18 -26.39 -42.41
N PRO A 162 -4.01 -25.35 -42.17
CA PRO A 162 -4.62 -25.10 -40.86
C PRO A 162 -5.37 -26.31 -40.32
N LEU A 163 -5.09 -26.70 -39.08
CA LEU A 163 -5.78 -27.81 -38.44
C LEU A 163 -6.94 -27.34 -37.58
N LYS A 164 -7.95 -28.19 -37.46
CA LYS A 164 -9.06 -28.00 -36.52
C LYS A 164 -8.52 -27.98 -35.09
N GLY A 165 -9.09 -27.12 -34.26
CA GLY A 165 -8.79 -27.06 -32.82
C GLY A 165 -9.70 -27.95 -31.98
N ILE A 166 -9.97 -27.53 -30.74
CA ILE A 166 -10.85 -28.19 -29.77
C ILE A 166 -11.91 -27.16 -29.35
N ASN A 167 -13.18 -27.53 -29.49
CA ASN A 167 -14.30 -26.66 -29.10
C ASN A 167 -14.51 -26.61 -27.59
N ASP A 168 -15.32 -25.63 -27.16
CA ASP A 168 -15.68 -25.38 -25.77
C ASP A 168 -16.19 -26.64 -25.05
N ASN A 169 -15.83 -26.78 -23.77
CA ASN A 169 -16.23 -27.86 -22.85
C ASN A 169 -15.82 -29.30 -23.23
N ILE A 170 -15.10 -29.51 -24.34
CA ILE A 170 -14.63 -30.85 -24.74
C ILE A 170 -13.44 -31.30 -23.89
N TRP A 171 -12.33 -30.54 -23.94
CA TRP A 171 -11.17 -30.82 -23.11
C TRP A 171 -11.37 -30.19 -21.73
N ASN A 172 -12.08 -30.91 -20.86
CA ASN A 172 -12.39 -30.47 -19.49
C ASN A 172 -11.74 -31.37 -18.43
N PHE A 173 -11.43 -30.81 -17.26
CA PHE A 173 -10.83 -31.50 -16.12
C PHE A 173 -11.05 -30.71 -14.83
N ASN A 174 -10.78 -31.33 -13.68
CA ASN A 174 -11.04 -30.77 -12.36
C ASN A 174 -9.75 -30.45 -11.60
N THR A 175 -9.82 -29.52 -10.65
CA THR A 175 -8.78 -29.35 -9.62
C THR A 175 -9.23 -29.97 -8.31
N ALA A 176 -8.29 -30.54 -7.56
CA ALA A 176 -8.57 -31.09 -6.23
C ALA A 176 -8.83 -29.97 -5.20
N PRO A 177 -9.55 -30.27 -4.11
CA PRO A 177 -9.66 -29.36 -2.97
C PRO A 177 -8.31 -29.17 -2.27
N ILE A 178 -8.02 -27.93 -1.82
CA ILE A 178 -6.86 -27.62 -0.97
C ILE A 178 -7.19 -28.04 0.46
N LYS A 179 -6.30 -28.80 1.11
CA LYS A 179 -6.54 -29.38 2.44
C LYS A 179 -6.27 -28.43 3.62
N ASP A 180 -5.53 -27.33 3.41
CA ASP A 180 -5.18 -26.39 4.48
C ASP A 180 -5.18 -24.94 3.94
N GLU A 181 -6.31 -24.25 4.08
CA GLU A 181 -6.32 -22.80 3.93
C GLU A 181 -5.92 -22.16 5.26
N THR A 182 -4.72 -21.60 5.32
CA THR A 182 -4.37 -20.68 6.41
C THR A 182 -5.28 -19.46 6.31
N TYR A 183 -6.13 -19.25 7.31
CA TYR A 183 -7.00 -18.08 7.38
C TYR A 183 -6.15 -16.80 7.36
N ALA A 184 -6.27 -16.04 6.27
CA ALA A 184 -5.71 -14.71 6.16
C ALA A 184 -6.82 -13.69 6.41
N GLY A 185 -6.61 -12.77 7.36
CA GLY A 185 -7.52 -11.67 7.61
C GLY A 185 -7.63 -10.71 6.41
N THR A 186 -8.54 -9.75 6.51
CA THR A 186 -8.69 -8.68 5.51
C THR A 186 -7.35 -7.99 5.25
N ALA A 187 -7.04 -7.76 3.97
CA ALA A 187 -5.83 -7.09 3.55
C ALA A 187 -6.19 -5.95 2.59
N SER A 188 -5.37 -4.90 2.57
CA SER A 188 -5.41 -3.88 1.53
C SER A 188 -4.14 -3.94 0.71
N GLY A 189 -4.20 -3.50 -0.54
CA GLY A 189 -3.01 -3.33 -1.35
C GLY A 189 -3.16 -2.24 -2.38
N VAL A 190 -2.02 -1.88 -2.94
CA VAL A 190 -1.84 -0.79 -3.87
C VAL A 190 -1.66 -1.37 -5.26
N LEU A 191 -2.33 -0.74 -6.21
CA LEU A 191 -2.19 -0.94 -7.64
C LEU A 191 -1.69 0.36 -8.25
N ARG A 192 -1.03 0.27 -9.41
CA ARG A 192 -0.66 1.43 -10.21
C ARG A 192 -1.39 1.37 -11.55
N LEU A 193 -1.88 2.53 -11.99
CA LEU A 193 -2.41 2.68 -13.34
C LEU A 193 -1.25 2.92 -14.32
N THR A 194 -1.37 2.37 -15.52
CA THR A 194 -0.54 2.70 -16.68
C THR A 194 -0.57 4.21 -16.97
N ILE A 195 0.36 4.70 -17.79
CA ILE A 195 0.37 6.10 -18.24
C ILE A 195 -0.95 6.44 -18.95
N GLU A 196 -1.40 5.58 -19.87
CA GLU A 196 -2.66 5.74 -20.59
C GLU A 196 -3.86 5.75 -19.63
N GLY A 197 -3.88 4.81 -18.67
CA GLY A 197 -4.92 4.74 -17.65
C GLY A 197 -4.98 5.96 -16.74
N THR A 198 -3.81 6.52 -16.39
CA THR A 198 -3.70 7.74 -15.60
C THR A 198 -4.28 8.93 -16.37
N GLN A 199 -3.90 9.10 -17.63
CA GLN A 199 -4.42 10.17 -18.49
C GLN A 199 -5.93 10.04 -18.74
N TYR A 200 -6.43 8.81 -18.85
CA TYR A 200 -7.86 8.54 -18.95
C TYR A 200 -8.59 8.97 -17.66
N TYR A 201 -8.11 8.50 -16.51
CA TYR A 201 -8.72 8.77 -15.20
C TYR A 201 -8.75 10.27 -14.86
N GLU A 202 -7.67 11.01 -15.14
CA GLU A 202 -7.60 12.45 -14.86
C GLU A 202 -8.56 13.30 -15.71
N LYS A 203 -8.98 12.81 -16.88
CA LYS A 203 -9.97 13.48 -17.74
C LYS A 203 -11.41 13.30 -17.26
N LEU A 204 -11.65 12.34 -16.37
CA LEU A 204 -12.99 12.05 -15.85
C LEU A 204 -13.43 13.13 -14.85
N ASN A 205 -14.74 13.40 -14.82
CA ASN A 205 -15.35 14.18 -13.74
C ASN A 205 -15.50 13.31 -12.48
N SER A 206 -16.00 13.89 -11.38
CA SER A 206 -16.17 13.16 -10.11
C SER A 206 -17.02 11.90 -10.23
N THR A 207 -18.10 11.95 -11.02
CA THR A 207 -18.97 10.78 -11.24
C THR A 207 -18.26 9.70 -12.05
N GLY A 208 -17.56 10.09 -13.13
CA GLY A 208 -16.78 9.14 -13.93
C GLY A 208 -15.63 8.51 -13.15
N GLN A 209 -15.01 9.23 -12.22
CA GLN A 209 -14.00 8.67 -11.31
C GLN A 209 -14.62 7.66 -10.33
N ASP A 210 -15.82 7.94 -9.83
CA ASP A 210 -16.57 6.98 -9.00
C ASP A 210 -16.94 5.72 -9.79
N ASP A 211 -17.43 5.89 -11.02
CA ASP A 211 -17.79 4.80 -11.93
C ASP A 211 -16.56 3.95 -12.28
N PHE A 212 -15.41 4.57 -12.52
CA PHE A 212 -14.14 3.86 -12.75
C PHE A 212 -13.82 2.89 -11.60
N PHE A 213 -13.97 3.30 -10.34
CA PHE A 213 -13.73 2.41 -9.21
C PHE A 213 -14.79 1.31 -9.09
N PHE A 214 -16.05 1.61 -9.42
CA PHE A 214 -17.12 0.63 -9.44
C PHE A 214 -16.84 -0.46 -10.49
N ASP A 215 -16.53 -0.05 -11.72
CA ASP A 215 -16.21 -0.95 -12.83
C ASP A 215 -14.95 -1.76 -12.53
N LEU A 216 -13.91 -1.14 -11.96
CA LEU A 216 -12.70 -1.84 -11.56
C LEU A 216 -13.01 -2.96 -10.54
N ILE A 217 -13.82 -2.67 -9.52
CA ILE A 217 -14.18 -3.65 -8.49
C ILE A 217 -15.03 -4.77 -9.08
N ASP A 218 -16.01 -4.43 -9.92
CA ASP A 218 -16.88 -5.41 -10.59
C ASP A 218 -16.08 -6.33 -11.52
N GLU A 219 -15.24 -5.76 -12.40
CA GLU A 219 -14.36 -6.50 -13.29
C GLU A 219 -13.39 -7.42 -12.51
N LEU A 220 -12.71 -6.89 -11.48
CA LEU A 220 -11.81 -7.69 -10.65
C LEU A 220 -12.56 -8.81 -9.92
N SER A 221 -13.78 -8.56 -9.45
CA SER A 221 -14.59 -9.59 -8.78
C SER A 221 -14.94 -10.74 -9.72
N LYS A 222 -15.21 -10.45 -11.00
CA LYS A 222 -15.45 -11.45 -12.05
C LYS A 222 -14.17 -12.21 -12.38
N ILE A 223 -13.05 -11.51 -12.60
CA ILE A 223 -11.76 -12.13 -12.92
C ILE A 223 -11.30 -13.05 -11.78
N LEU A 224 -11.48 -12.62 -10.54
CA LEU A 224 -11.15 -13.37 -9.33
C LEU A 224 -12.30 -14.25 -8.84
N SER A 225 -13.45 -14.30 -9.51
CA SER A 225 -14.58 -15.17 -9.14
C SER A 225 -14.91 -15.16 -7.64
N ILE A 226 -14.98 -13.98 -7.04
CA ILE A 226 -15.30 -13.76 -5.63
C ILE A 226 -16.52 -12.84 -5.55
N ASP A 227 -17.27 -12.89 -4.44
CA ASP A 227 -18.32 -11.90 -4.22
C ASP A 227 -17.74 -10.48 -4.30
N SER A 228 -18.31 -9.66 -5.17
CA SER A 228 -18.04 -8.22 -5.30
C SER A 228 -17.96 -7.48 -3.96
N LYS A 229 -18.75 -7.88 -2.95
CA LYS A 229 -18.76 -7.28 -1.60
C LYS A 229 -17.45 -7.48 -0.83
N ARG A 230 -16.59 -8.41 -1.28
CA ARG A 230 -15.27 -8.64 -0.71
C ARG A 230 -14.23 -7.66 -1.21
N LEU A 231 -14.46 -7.06 -2.36
CA LEU A 231 -13.61 -6.02 -2.90
C LEU A 231 -14.19 -4.65 -2.57
N ASN A 232 -13.32 -3.74 -2.14
CA ASN A 232 -13.70 -2.39 -1.80
C ASN A 232 -12.57 -1.42 -2.13
N SER A 233 -12.90 -0.14 -2.31
CA SER A 233 -11.90 0.91 -2.46
C SER A 233 -12.30 2.13 -1.65
N ASN A 234 -11.31 2.82 -1.09
CA ASN A 234 -11.51 4.14 -0.49
C ASN A 234 -11.53 5.26 -1.56
N LYS A 235 -11.38 4.90 -2.85
CA LYS A 235 -11.36 5.79 -4.02
C LYS A 235 -10.28 6.86 -3.98
N LYS A 236 -9.31 6.73 -3.08
CA LYS A 236 -8.20 7.66 -2.97
C LYS A 236 -7.18 7.35 -4.05
N THR A 237 -6.63 8.41 -4.61
CA THR A 237 -5.56 8.35 -5.59
C THR A 237 -4.35 9.11 -5.07
N GLN A 238 -3.17 8.65 -5.46
CA GLN A 238 -1.92 9.32 -5.15
C GLN A 238 -1.02 9.26 -6.38
N VAL A 239 -0.35 10.36 -6.69
CA VAL A 239 0.60 10.38 -7.81
C VAL A 239 1.89 9.65 -7.42
N ASP A 240 2.35 8.77 -8.30
CA ASP A 240 3.66 8.13 -8.26
C ASP A 240 4.68 9.03 -8.97
N ASP A 241 5.35 9.87 -8.18
CA ASP A 241 6.43 10.76 -8.67
C ASP A 241 7.80 10.04 -8.75
N THR A 242 7.87 8.73 -8.49
CA THR A 242 9.15 7.98 -8.54
C THR A 242 9.62 7.69 -9.97
N ILE A 243 8.71 7.75 -10.94
CA ILE A 243 8.99 7.54 -12.36
C ILE A 243 9.09 8.91 -13.04
N GLY A 244 10.31 9.42 -13.17
CA GLY A 244 10.60 10.84 -13.40
C GLY A 244 10.22 11.47 -14.75
N ARG A 245 9.37 10.87 -15.59
CA ARG A 245 8.92 11.49 -16.86
C ARG A 245 7.41 11.60 -16.99
N ASP A 246 6.67 10.55 -16.62
CA ASP A 246 5.23 10.50 -16.76
C ASP A 246 4.60 10.05 -15.44
N PRO A 247 3.96 10.96 -14.68
CA PRO A 247 3.36 10.61 -13.39
C PRO A 247 2.24 9.60 -13.60
N GLN A 248 2.27 8.52 -12.82
CA GLN A 248 1.22 7.51 -12.79
C GLN A 248 0.41 7.61 -11.50
N ILE A 249 -0.79 7.03 -11.45
CA ILE A 249 -1.63 7.05 -10.24
C ILE A 249 -1.58 5.71 -9.52
N PHE A 250 -1.32 5.77 -8.21
CA PHE A 250 -1.61 4.71 -7.26
C PHE A 250 -3.07 4.74 -6.82
N ILE A 251 -3.67 3.55 -6.76
CA ILE A 251 -5.00 3.31 -6.23
C ILE A 251 -4.96 2.20 -5.17
N CYS A 252 -5.91 2.21 -4.24
CA CYS A 252 -6.00 1.20 -3.20
C CYS A 252 -7.24 0.32 -3.39
N ILE A 253 -7.06 -0.99 -3.20
CA ILE A 253 -8.17 -1.93 -3.02
C ILE A 253 -8.03 -2.67 -1.69
N GLU A 254 -9.17 -3.00 -1.09
CA GLU A 254 -9.31 -3.81 0.10
C GLU A 254 -9.95 -5.16 -0.31
N ILE A 255 -9.38 -6.25 0.20
CA ILE A 255 -9.83 -7.62 0.00
C ILE A 255 -10.25 -8.17 1.36
N ARG A 256 -11.56 -8.33 1.57
CA ARG A 256 -12.12 -8.84 2.82
C ARG A 256 -12.00 -10.36 2.90
N SER A 257 -11.70 -10.84 4.11
CA SER A 257 -11.70 -12.28 4.39
C SER A 257 -13.13 -12.86 4.30
N SER A 258 -13.26 -14.09 3.82
CA SER A 258 -14.49 -14.88 3.87
C SER A 258 -14.18 -16.24 4.50
N LYS A 259 -15.20 -16.90 5.07
CA LYS A 259 -15.12 -18.29 5.53
C LYS A 259 -15.56 -19.30 4.47
N ASP A 260 -16.35 -18.84 3.51
CA ASP A 260 -17.02 -19.68 2.51
C ASP A 260 -16.33 -19.60 1.13
N GLU A 261 -15.34 -18.74 0.98
CA GLU A 261 -14.57 -18.52 -0.24
C GLU A 261 -13.07 -18.51 0.05
N ARG A 262 -12.25 -18.48 -1.00
CA ARG A 262 -10.78 -18.58 -0.89
C ARG A 262 -10.17 -17.52 0.02
N GLY A 263 -9.12 -17.93 0.73
CA GLY A 263 -8.29 -17.07 1.57
C GLY A 263 -7.67 -15.88 0.83
N VAL A 264 -7.54 -14.75 1.55
CA VAL A 264 -7.05 -13.47 1.02
C VAL A 264 -5.66 -13.57 0.40
N GLN A 265 -4.75 -14.35 1.00
CA GLN A 265 -3.40 -14.51 0.48
C GLN A 265 -3.36 -15.10 -0.93
N TYR A 266 -4.23 -16.06 -1.24
CA TYR A 266 -4.30 -16.66 -2.58
C TYR A 266 -4.86 -15.68 -3.62
N ILE A 267 -5.81 -14.82 -3.21
CA ILE A 267 -6.32 -13.74 -4.07
C ILE A 267 -5.20 -12.76 -4.42
N ILE A 268 -4.40 -12.37 -3.41
CA ILE A 268 -3.27 -11.46 -3.59
C ILE A 268 -2.22 -12.06 -4.53
N ASP A 269 -1.82 -13.32 -4.28
CA ASP A 269 -0.83 -14.02 -5.10
C ASP A 269 -1.29 -14.12 -6.56
N ASP A 270 -2.56 -14.48 -6.78
CA ASP A 270 -3.12 -14.57 -8.12
C ASP A 270 -3.21 -13.21 -8.80
N LEU A 271 -3.74 -12.20 -8.13
CA LEU A 271 -3.88 -10.86 -8.69
C LEU A 271 -2.51 -10.30 -9.12
N LYS A 272 -1.48 -10.50 -8.28
CA LYS A 272 -0.11 -10.11 -8.59
C LYS A 272 0.42 -10.80 -9.86
N VAL A 273 0.20 -12.11 -9.99
CA VAL A 273 0.63 -12.88 -11.17
C VAL A 273 -0.17 -12.49 -12.41
N MET A 274 -1.49 -12.33 -12.28
CA MET A 274 -2.37 -12.01 -13.39
C MET A 274 -2.10 -10.62 -13.96
N ILE A 275 -1.85 -9.61 -13.11
CA ILE A 275 -1.48 -8.27 -13.58
C ILE A 275 -0.10 -8.30 -14.25
N LYS A 276 0.87 -9.03 -13.68
CA LYS A 276 2.21 -9.16 -14.28
C LYS A 276 2.16 -9.81 -15.67
N TYR A 277 1.28 -10.79 -15.88
CA TYR A 277 1.07 -11.46 -17.16
C TYR A 277 -0.23 -10.99 -17.83
N LYS A 278 -0.56 -9.71 -17.68
CA LYS A 278 -1.81 -9.11 -18.14
C LYS A 278 -2.15 -9.45 -19.58
N HIS A 279 -1.16 -9.39 -20.49
CA HIS A 279 -1.32 -9.66 -21.92
C HIS A 279 -1.83 -11.08 -22.28
N ILE A 280 -1.79 -12.05 -21.34
CA ILE A 280 -2.31 -13.41 -21.52
C ILE A 280 -3.41 -13.77 -20.50
N THR A 281 -3.92 -12.81 -19.73
CA THR A 281 -4.95 -13.09 -18.72
C THR A 281 -6.17 -12.19 -18.88
N SER A 282 -7.24 -12.49 -18.16
CA SER A 282 -8.46 -11.67 -18.20
C SER A 282 -8.27 -10.22 -17.79
N ILE A 283 -7.16 -9.85 -17.14
CA ILE A 283 -6.86 -8.45 -16.81
C ILE A 283 -6.86 -7.56 -18.07
N SER A 284 -6.43 -8.08 -19.24
CA SER A 284 -6.43 -7.29 -20.48
C SER A 284 -7.74 -7.32 -21.25
N LEU A 285 -8.72 -8.13 -20.85
CA LEU A 285 -9.96 -8.34 -21.61
C LEU A 285 -11.08 -7.36 -21.24
N PHE A 286 -10.97 -6.69 -20.09
CA PHE A 286 -11.94 -5.68 -19.66
C PHE A 286 -11.33 -4.28 -19.71
N ASN A 287 -12.18 -3.27 -19.88
CA ASN A 287 -11.73 -1.91 -20.16
C ASN A 287 -10.93 -1.31 -18.99
N THR A 288 -11.40 -1.48 -17.75
CA THR A 288 -10.85 -0.78 -16.59
C THR A 288 -9.60 -1.47 -16.06
N THR A 289 -9.66 -2.78 -15.90
CA THR A 289 -8.53 -3.62 -15.49
C THR A 289 -7.40 -3.61 -16.52
N ASN A 290 -7.70 -3.33 -17.80
CA ASN A 290 -6.67 -3.12 -18.81
C ASN A 290 -5.83 -1.84 -18.58
N TYR A 291 -6.21 -0.96 -17.64
CA TYR A 291 -5.37 0.16 -17.24
C TYR A 291 -4.40 -0.15 -16.10
N LEU A 292 -4.42 -1.37 -15.54
CA LEU A 292 -3.47 -1.77 -14.51
C LEU A 292 -2.06 -1.97 -15.09
N ASP A 293 -1.07 -1.49 -14.35
CA ASP A 293 0.35 -1.53 -14.70
C ASP A 293 0.97 -2.90 -14.38
N GLU A 294 1.44 -3.58 -15.41
CA GLU A 294 2.06 -4.91 -15.34
C GLU A 294 3.44 -4.93 -14.69
N ASP A 295 4.20 -3.82 -14.76
CA ASP A 295 5.51 -3.70 -14.14
C ASP A 295 5.41 -3.52 -12.62
N PHE A 296 4.37 -2.83 -12.16
CA PHE A 296 4.09 -2.64 -10.73
C PHE A 296 3.40 -3.86 -10.12
N GLY A 297 2.37 -4.38 -10.80
CA GLY A 297 1.54 -5.47 -10.29
C GLY A 297 0.66 -5.03 -9.11
N PHE A 298 0.65 -5.85 -8.06
CA PHE A 298 -0.09 -5.59 -6.82
C PHE A 298 0.84 -5.69 -5.62
N GLU A 299 0.89 -4.62 -4.82
CA GLU A 299 1.68 -4.57 -3.60
C GLU A 299 0.77 -4.54 -2.37
N PRO A 300 0.76 -5.60 -1.53
CA PRO A 300 0.00 -5.58 -0.30
C PRO A 300 0.54 -4.47 0.62
N ARG A 301 -0.38 -3.76 1.26
CA ARG A 301 -0.06 -2.68 2.18
C ARG A 301 0.75 -3.25 3.34
N GLN A 302 2.04 -2.93 3.36
CA GLN A 302 2.96 -3.47 4.35
C GLN A 302 2.63 -2.92 5.74
N ASN A 303 2.89 -3.75 6.74
CA ASN A 303 2.87 -3.30 8.12
C ASN A 303 4.00 -2.26 8.31
N LEU A 304 3.64 -1.02 8.66
CA LEU A 304 4.60 0.07 8.88
C LEU A 304 5.63 -0.27 9.96
N TRP A 305 5.24 -1.06 10.96
CA TRP A 305 6.16 -1.55 11.98
C TRP A 305 7.25 -2.42 11.39
N GLU A 306 6.89 -3.41 10.57
CA GLU A 306 7.87 -4.30 9.93
C GLU A 306 8.79 -3.53 8.97
N LYS A 307 8.22 -2.65 8.15
CA LYS A 307 8.97 -1.85 7.18
C LYS A 307 9.97 -0.89 7.85
N TYR A 308 9.59 -0.27 8.97
CA TYR A 308 10.37 0.80 9.60
C TYR A 308 10.89 0.49 11.01
N LYS A 309 10.89 -0.77 11.43
CA LYS A 309 11.31 -1.22 12.77
C LYS A 309 12.64 -0.62 13.23
N LEU A 310 13.65 -0.62 12.35
CA LEU A 310 14.97 -0.06 12.64
C LEU A 310 14.93 1.46 12.86
N ARG A 311 14.13 2.19 12.08
CA ARG A 311 13.95 3.65 12.25
C ARG A 311 13.23 3.96 13.57
N PHE A 312 12.18 3.21 13.90
CA PHE A 312 11.50 3.33 15.21
C PHE A 312 12.45 3.07 16.38
N MET A 313 13.29 2.05 16.28
CA MET A 313 14.30 1.75 17.31
C MET A 313 15.29 2.92 17.48
N GLY A 314 15.68 3.58 16.39
CA GLY A 314 16.50 4.80 16.44
C GLY A 314 15.82 5.96 17.17
N VAL A 315 14.54 6.20 16.91
CA VAL A 315 13.75 7.25 17.60
C VAL A 315 13.61 6.92 19.10
N ILE A 316 13.32 5.67 19.45
CA ILE A 316 13.22 5.22 20.84
C ILE A 316 14.56 5.38 21.57
N LEU A 317 15.67 5.05 20.92
CA LEU A 317 17.01 5.24 21.48
C LEU A 317 17.28 6.72 21.74
N ALA A 318 16.97 7.60 20.79
CA ALA A 318 17.14 9.05 20.95
C ALA A 318 16.31 9.60 22.12
N LEU A 319 15.05 9.18 22.25
CA LEU A 319 14.20 9.51 23.40
C LEU A 319 14.79 8.99 24.72
N GLY A 320 15.33 7.77 24.74
CA GLY A 320 16.02 7.21 25.90
C GLY A 320 17.23 8.02 26.34
N VAL A 321 18.03 8.50 25.38
CA VAL A 321 19.17 9.41 25.64
C VAL A 321 18.69 10.75 26.22
N LEU A 322 17.63 11.33 25.67
CA LEU A 322 17.06 12.58 26.19
C LEU A 322 16.58 12.43 27.64
N VAL A 323 15.90 11.32 27.97
CA VAL A 323 15.46 11.00 29.32
C VAL A 323 16.66 10.81 30.27
N LEU A 324 17.71 10.13 29.82
CA LEU A 324 18.94 9.99 30.60
C LEU A 324 19.59 11.35 30.89
N LEU A 325 19.69 12.23 29.88
CA LEU A 325 20.21 13.59 30.04
C LEU A 325 19.37 14.42 31.02
N PHE A 326 18.04 14.27 30.98
CA PHE A 326 17.14 14.87 31.96
C PHE A 326 17.48 14.44 33.40
N PHE A 327 17.63 13.14 33.66
CA PHE A 327 17.99 12.65 34.99
C PHE A 327 19.37 13.14 35.45
N LEU A 328 20.36 13.18 34.55
CA LEU A 328 21.68 13.72 34.86
C LEU A 328 21.65 15.21 35.20
N ALA A 329 20.88 16.00 34.44
CA ALA A 329 20.68 17.42 34.71
C ALA A 329 20.00 17.63 36.07
N HIS A 330 18.98 16.84 36.37
CA HIS A 330 18.24 16.92 37.64
C HIS A 330 19.08 16.52 38.85
N LYS A 331 19.90 15.46 38.71
CA LYS A 331 20.82 15.02 39.77
C LYS A 331 21.88 16.07 40.07
N LYS A 332 22.36 16.77 39.04
CA LYS A 332 23.44 17.76 39.19
C LYS A 332 22.95 19.06 39.84
N GLU A 333 21.77 19.55 39.45
CA GLU A 333 21.17 20.76 40.01
C GLU A 333 19.66 20.60 40.12
N SER A 334 19.20 20.16 41.30
CA SER A 334 17.78 19.87 41.55
C SER A 334 16.89 21.12 41.54
N LYS A 335 17.47 22.31 41.75
CA LYS A 335 16.75 23.60 41.69
C LYS A 335 16.64 24.16 40.27
N GLY A 336 17.34 23.60 39.29
CA GLY A 336 17.25 23.98 37.89
C GLY A 336 16.02 23.41 37.19
N ARG A 337 15.51 24.08 36.15
CA ARG A 337 14.40 23.60 35.32
C ARG A 337 14.86 22.48 34.39
N SER A 338 15.12 21.31 34.96
CA SER A 338 15.69 20.15 34.24
C SER A 338 14.83 19.68 33.06
N MET A 339 13.51 19.95 33.10
CA MET A 339 12.56 19.69 32.01
C MET A 339 12.95 20.40 30.69
N ALA A 340 13.69 21.51 30.76
CA ALA A 340 14.14 22.25 29.58
C ALA A 340 15.04 21.42 28.64
N VAL A 341 15.69 20.35 29.14
CA VAL A 341 16.43 19.39 28.29
C VAL A 341 15.48 18.61 27.38
N LEU A 342 14.37 18.12 27.92
CA LEU A 342 13.36 17.39 27.14
C LEU A 342 12.65 18.32 26.17
N GLN A 343 12.33 19.53 26.62
CA GLN A 343 11.72 20.57 25.79
C GLN A 343 12.60 20.95 24.59
N LEU A 344 13.90 21.15 24.81
CA LEU A 344 14.85 21.39 23.71
C LEU A 344 14.87 20.24 22.70
N GLY A 345 14.89 19.00 23.20
CA GLY A 345 14.86 17.81 22.35
C GLY A 345 13.60 17.73 21.48
N LEU A 346 12.45 18.09 22.04
CA LEU A 346 11.17 18.12 21.32
C LEU A 346 11.11 19.24 20.28
N ILE A 347 11.57 20.45 20.61
CA ILE A 347 11.66 21.57 19.65
C ILE A 347 12.52 21.19 18.43
N ILE A 348 13.68 20.57 18.68
CA ILE A 348 14.57 20.13 17.60
C ILE A 348 13.90 19.02 16.78
N PHE A 349 13.28 18.04 17.43
CA PHE A 349 12.64 16.93 16.75
C PHE A 349 11.49 17.40 15.85
N ASP A 350 10.64 18.30 16.34
CA ASP A 350 9.50 18.86 15.61
C ASP A 350 9.95 19.58 14.35
N PHE A 351 10.86 20.54 14.50
CA PHE A 351 11.43 21.27 13.38
C PHE A 351 12.03 20.35 12.30
N VAL A 352 12.76 19.30 12.73
CA VAL A 352 13.32 18.32 11.81
C VAL A 352 12.21 17.53 11.12
N MET A 353 11.20 17.06 11.85
CA MET A 353 10.14 16.25 11.29
C MET A 353 9.25 17.04 10.31
N ASP A 354 8.92 18.30 10.63
CA ASP A 354 8.17 19.17 9.73
C ASP A 354 8.96 19.54 8.49
N SER A 355 10.25 19.84 8.64
CA SER A 355 11.14 20.10 7.50
C SER A 355 11.23 18.88 6.57
N LEU A 356 11.36 17.67 7.14
CA LEU A 356 11.38 16.42 6.39
C LEU A 356 10.03 16.15 5.71
N PHE A 357 8.92 16.41 6.40
CA PHE A 357 7.57 16.26 5.85
C PHE A 357 7.38 17.14 4.61
N VAL A 358 7.72 18.44 4.68
CA VAL A 358 7.61 19.35 3.53
C VAL A 358 8.53 18.93 2.38
N SER A 359 9.75 18.48 2.70
CA SER A 359 10.77 18.14 1.71
C SER A 359 10.47 16.86 0.93
N PHE A 360 10.05 15.80 1.62
CA PHE A 360 9.90 14.46 1.04
C PHE A 360 8.45 14.08 0.74
N ASN A 361 7.49 14.62 1.49
CA ASN A 361 6.09 14.18 1.42
C ASN A 361 5.14 15.29 0.94
N GLY A 362 5.51 16.56 1.09
CA GLY A 362 4.65 17.69 0.75
C GLY A 362 4.11 17.69 -0.69
N LYS A 363 4.85 17.10 -1.65
CA LYS A 363 4.44 17.03 -3.06
C LYS A 363 3.40 15.96 -3.37
N ASN A 364 3.28 14.93 -2.53
CA ASN A 364 2.35 13.81 -2.75
C ASN A 364 0.89 14.28 -2.78
N VAL A 365 0.59 15.39 -2.12
CA VAL A 365 -0.73 16.04 -2.14
C VAL A 365 -0.56 17.49 -2.58
N LYS A 366 -0.67 17.74 -3.89
CA LYS A 366 -0.43 19.05 -4.52
C LYS A 366 -1.12 20.23 -3.82
N VAL A 367 -2.36 20.03 -3.36
CA VAL A 367 -3.16 21.06 -2.67
C VAL A 367 -2.55 21.47 -1.33
N LEU A 368 -1.87 20.56 -0.63
CA LEU A 368 -1.28 20.82 0.69
C LEU A 368 0.14 21.39 0.61
N TYR A 369 0.84 21.24 -0.52
CA TYR A 369 2.25 21.60 -0.63
C TYR A 369 2.55 23.07 -0.28
N ILE A 370 1.81 24.01 -0.89
CA ILE A 370 2.02 25.45 -0.64
C ILE A 370 1.68 25.80 0.82
N PRO A 371 0.52 25.40 1.37
CA PRO A 371 0.24 25.57 2.80
C PRO A 371 1.36 25.03 3.70
N SER A 372 1.88 23.82 3.43
CA SER A 372 2.94 23.23 4.25
C SER A 372 4.22 24.08 4.26
N ILE A 373 4.60 24.67 3.12
CA ILE A 373 5.76 25.59 3.07
C ILE A 373 5.48 26.86 3.86
N VAL A 374 4.29 27.45 3.69
CA VAL A 374 3.93 28.70 4.36
C VAL A 374 3.95 28.53 5.88
N PHE A 375 3.32 27.47 6.39
CA PHE A 375 3.25 27.17 7.83
C PHE A 375 4.55 26.57 8.40
N LEU A 376 5.56 26.31 7.58
CA LEU A 376 6.92 26.05 8.03
C LEU A 376 7.74 27.36 8.09
N ILE A 377 7.73 28.14 7.01
CA ILE A 377 8.63 29.30 6.85
C ILE A 377 8.16 30.53 7.62
N VAL A 378 6.86 30.83 7.64
CA VAL A 378 6.35 32.05 8.29
C VAL A 378 6.61 32.03 9.80
N PRO A 379 6.31 30.94 10.56
CA PRO A 379 6.66 30.86 11.98
C PRO A 379 8.16 31.04 12.22
N ILE A 380 9.01 30.41 11.40
CA ILE A 380 10.47 30.56 11.51
C ILE A 380 10.90 32.02 11.43
N VAL A 381 10.40 32.75 10.43
CA VAL A 381 10.75 34.16 10.24
C VAL A 381 10.24 35.01 11.40
N VAL A 382 8.98 34.83 11.80
CA VAL A 382 8.36 35.59 12.90
C VAL A 382 9.11 35.34 14.22
N ASN A 383 9.36 34.07 14.56
CA ASN A 383 10.05 33.69 15.78
C ASN A 383 11.50 34.18 15.79
N THR A 384 12.19 34.12 14.65
CA THR A 384 13.57 34.65 14.53
C THR A 384 13.61 36.17 14.76
N ILE A 385 12.72 36.93 14.11
CA ILE A 385 12.62 38.40 14.31
C ILE A 385 12.32 38.71 15.78
N TRP A 386 11.38 37.97 16.38
CA TRP A 386 10.99 38.16 17.77
C TRP A 386 12.12 37.84 18.74
N ALA A 387 12.88 36.77 18.49
CA ALA A 387 14.05 36.40 19.28
C ALA A 387 15.14 37.47 19.24
N PHE A 388 15.46 38.00 18.04
CA PHE A 388 16.40 39.12 17.91
C PHE A 388 15.92 40.37 18.65
N TYR A 389 14.64 40.70 18.55
CA TYR A 389 14.05 41.83 19.28
C TYR A 389 14.18 41.65 20.80
N ILE A 390 13.85 40.46 21.33
CA ILE A 390 13.97 40.16 22.76
C ILE A 390 15.42 40.31 23.23
N ILE A 391 16.38 39.70 22.53
CA ILE A 391 17.80 39.79 22.90
C ILE A 391 18.32 41.23 22.82
N PHE A 392 17.91 42.00 21.81
CA PHE A 392 18.29 43.40 21.67
C PHE A 392 17.78 44.25 22.85
N GLU A 393 16.53 44.06 23.25
CA GLU A 393 15.94 44.78 24.38
C GLU A 393 16.57 44.37 25.72
N GLU A 394 16.83 43.09 25.96
CA GLU A 394 17.51 42.61 27.17
C GLU A 394 18.95 43.13 27.26
N ASN A 395 19.65 43.25 26.13
CA ASN A 395 20.96 43.86 25.99
C ASN A 395 20.99 45.38 26.33
N LYS A 396 19.86 46.04 26.59
CA LYS A 396 19.90 47.40 27.15
C LYS A 396 20.25 47.40 28.65
N SER A 397 20.04 46.27 29.33
CA SER A 397 20.34 46.16 30.77
C SER A 397 21.82 45.82 31.01
N LYS A 398 22.44 46.52 31.98
CA LYS A 398 23.85 46.27 32.36
C LYS A 398 24.12 44.81 32.80
N PRO A 399 23.25 44.15 33.60
CA PRO A 399 23.48 42.77 34.03
C PRO A 399 23.48 41.79 32.85
N PHE A 400 22.51 41.92 31.93
CA PHE A 400 22.41 41.04 30.77
C PHE A 400 23.56 41.27 29.80
N MET A 401 23.97 42.51 29.55
CA MET A 401 25.13 42.79 28.69
C MET A 401 26.43 42.17 29.20
N LYS A 402 26.67 42.20 30.50
CA LYS A 402 27.85 41.57 31.11
C LYS A 402 27.81 40.05 30.91
N TRP A 403 26.63 39.44 31.06
CA TRP A 403 26.47 38.00 30.83
C TRP A 403 26.55 37.64 29.33
N PHE A 404 25.96 38.44 28.45
CA PHE A 404 25.97 38.28 26.99
C PHE A 404 27.39 38.32 26.43
N THR A 405 28.22 39.27 26.88
CA THR A 405 29.63 39.37 26.46
C THR A 405 30.45 38.15 26.87
N GLN A 406 30.09 37.48 27.97
CA GLN A 406 30.76 36.26 28.44
C GLN A 406 30.30 35.00 27.67
N TYR A 407 29.01 34.92 27.32
CA TYR A 407 28.40 33.70 26.75
C TYR A 407 27.78 33.88 25.37
N GLY A 408 28.21 34.90 24.60
CA GLY A 408 27.58 35.30 23.35
C GLY A 408 27.37 34.17 22.33
N LYS A 409 28.28 33.19 22.25
CA LYS A 409 28.11 32.01 21.37
C LYS A 409 26.87 31.18 21.72
N VAL A 410 26.62 30.97 23.02
CA VAL A 410 25.44 30.23 23.49
C VAL A 410 24.18 31.05 23.19
N VAL A 411 24.22 32.36 23.42
CA VAL A 411 23.09 33.24 23.10
C VAL A 411 22.76 33.21 21.62
N SER A 412 23.76 33.34 20.74
CA SER A 412 23.57 33.26 19.29
C SER A 412 22.97 31.92 18.87
N LEU A 413 23.45 30.81 19.43
CA LEU A 413 22.89 29.48 19.15
C LEU A 413 21.40 29.41 19.52
N PHE A 414 21.04 29.82 20.73
CA PHE A 414 19.64 29.78 21.17
C PHE A 414 18.76 30.81 20.46
N THR A 415 19.31 31.94 20.02
CA THR A 415 18.58 32.92 19.20
C THR A 415 18.23 32.34 17.83
N VAL A 416 19.15 31.58 17.22
CA VAL A 416 18.90 30.88 15.95
C VAL A 416 17.93 29.70 16.15
N LEU A 417 18.13 28.89 17.19
CA LEU A 417 17.22 27.79 17.52
C LEU A 417 15.81 28.29 17.84
N SER A 418 15.70 29.52 18.36
CA SER A 418 14.40 30.15 18.57
C SER A 418 13.65 30.46 17.30
N GLY A 419 14.26 30.37 16.13
CA GLY A 419 13.52 30.32 14.88
C GLY A 419 12.57 29.12 14.82
N ALA A 420 12.97 27.94 15.31
CA ALA A 420 12.09 26.78 15.36
C ALA A 420 10.96 26.97 16.39
N ASP A 421 11.30 27.39 17.60
CA ASP A 421 10.31 27.74 18.62
C ASP A 421 10.91 28.81 19.54
N ILE A 422 10.22 29.93 19.69
CA ILE A 422 10.65 31.04 20.54
C ILE A 422 10.93 30.63 22.00
N GLU A 423 10.27 29.56 22.48
CA GLU A 423 10.46 28.98 23.79
C GLU A 423 11.88 28.41 23.98
N ALA A 424 12.66 28.18 22.92
CA ALA A 424 14.07 27.82 23.04
C ALA A 424 14.89 28.90 23.78
N LEU A 425 14.49 30.18 23.77
CA LEU A 425 15.12 31.22 24.59
C LEU A 425 14.95 30.96 26.09
N SER A 426 13.89 30.25 26.51
CA SER A 426 13.64 29.92 27.92
C SER A 426 14.75 29.09 28.55
N ILE A 427 15.51 28.37 27.72
CA ILE A 427 16.63 27.53 28.11
C ILE A 427 17.77 28.40 28.66
N LEU A 428 17.96 29.62 28.15
CA LEU A 428 19.00 30.54 28.62
C LEU A 428 18.83 30.99 30.07
N TYR A 429 17.60 30.99 30.61
CA TYR A 429 17.31 31.31 32.03
C TYR A 429 16.79 30.11 32.83
N SER A 430 16.97 28.89 32.32
CA SER A 430 16.44 27.66 32.93
C SER A 430 17.25 27.15 34.13
N ASN A 431 18.49 27.61 34.30
CA ASN A 431 19.48 27.08 35.24
C ASN A 431 19.69 25.55 35.10
N VAL A 432 19.55 25.01 33.88
CA VAL A 432 19.74 23.57 33.63
C VAL A 432 21.14 23.13 34.04
N ALA A 433 21.21 22.05 34.83
CA ALA A 433 22.44 21.42 35.29
C ALA A 433 23.44 22.39 35.99
N GLY A 434 22.94 23.52 36.51
CA GLY A 434 23.72 24.52 37.24
C GLY A 434 24.71 25.32 36.40
N PHE A 435 24.66 25.21 35.06
CA PHE A 435 25.60 25.88 34.18
C PHE A 435 25.38 27.40 34.16
N GLU A 436 26.45 28.17 34.32
CA GLU A 436 26.41 29.64 34.33
C GLU A 436 25.87 30.26 33.03
N PHE A 437 26.09 29.58 31.89
CA PHE A 437 25.53 29.98 30.59
C PHE A 437 24.03 29.68 30.43
N PHE A 438 23.38 29.07 31.42
CA PHE A 438 21.91 28.94 31.50
C PHE A 438 21.32 29.74 32.67
N LYS A 439 22.08 30.69 33.22
CA LYS A 439 21.66 31.64 34.27
C LYS A 439 21.55 33.06 33.73
N ALA A 440 20.98 33.22 32.53
CA ALA A 440 20.80 34.53 31.93
C ALA A 440 19.88 35.42 32.79
N PRO A 441 20.26 36.68 33.08
CA PRO A 441 19.48 37.58 33.92
C PRO A 441 18.37 38.26 33.10
N PHE A 442 17.43 37.48 32.55
CA PHE A 442 16.28 38.00 31.81
C PHE A 442 15.35 38.80 32.72
N SER A 443 14.91 39.96 32.23
CA SER A 443 13.89 40.78 32.87
C SER A 443 12.53 40.06 32.92
N ILE A 444 11.64 40.53 33.81
CA ILE A 444 10.25 40.04 33.89
C ILE A 444 9.52 40.29 32.56
N GLU A 445 9.78 41.43 31.93
CA GLU A 445 9.19 41.80 30.66
C GLU A 445 9.69 40.89 29.52
N GLY A 446 10.99 40.57 29.48
CA GLY A 446 11.56 39.64 28.51
C GLY A 446 10.98 38.23 28.63
N LYS A 447 10.84 37.72 29.86
CA LYS A 447 10.15 36.44 30.11
C LYS A 447 8.69 36.49 29.66
N GLY A 448 8.00 37.61 29.90
CA GLY A 448 6.63 37.84 29.41
C GLY A 448 6.52 37.87 27.88
N ARG A 449 7.50 38.48 27.19
CA ARG A 449 7.56 38.51 25.72
C ARG A 449 7.84 37.13 25.11
N ILE A 450 8.70 36.32 25.75
CA ILE A 450 8.94 34.92 25.35
C ILE A 450 7.65 34.11 25.50
N PHE A 451 6.97 34.21 26.65
CA PHE A 451 5.68 33.56 26.87
C PHE A 451 4.61 34.02 25.86
N GLY A 452 4.53 35.31 25.57
CA GLY A 452 3.60 35.86 24.57
C GLY A 452 3.89 35.38 23.15
N GLY A 453 5.16 35.31 22.76
CA GLY A 453 5.57 34.73 21.47
C GLY A 453 5.21 33.25 21.38
N SER A 454 5.46 32.50 22.45
CA SER A 454 5.10 31.08 22.57
C SER A 454 3.59 30.91 22.38
N CYS A 455 2.77 31.75 23.02
CA CYS A 455 1.31 31.87 22.79
C CYS A 455 0.92 32.07 21.33
N LEU A 456 1.58 32.97 20.62
CA LEU A 456 1.36 33.18 19.19
C LEU A 456 1.72 31.94 18.36
N ASN A 457 2.78 31.21 18.72
CA ASN A 457 3.26 30.06 17.95
C ASN A 457 2.22 28.94 17.83
N ILE A 458 1.40 28.69 18.87
CA ILE A 458 0.31 27.70 18.81
C ILE A 458 -0.61 27.94 17.61
N PHE A 459 -0.95 29.20 17.35
CA PHE A 459 -1.91 29.57 16.30
C PHE A 459 -1.25 29.73 14.94
N LEU A 460 0.01 30.15 14.91
CA LEU A 460 0.77 30.35 13.68
C LEU A 460 1.38 29.06 13.14
N GLU A 461 1.70 28.09 14.00
CA GLU A 461 2.46 26.89 13.67
C GLU A 461 1.75 25.62 14.12
N ASP A 462 1.65 25.35 15.43
CA ASP A 462 1.26 24.05 15.98
C ASP A 462 -0.10 23.55 15.43
N ILE A 463 -1.13 24.40 15.48
CA ILE A 463 -2.49 24.03 15.02
C ILE A 463 -2.52 23.86 13.49
N PRO A 464 -2.09 24.83 12.67
CA PRO A 464 -2.05 24.67 11.22
C PRO A 464 -1.25 23.45 10.74
N GLN A 465 -0.06 23.21 11.29
CA GLN A 465 0.78 22.07 10.91
C GLN A 465 0.10 20.74 11.25
N MET A 466 -0.46 20.60 12.46
CA MET A 466 -1.24 19.41 12.84
C MET A 466 -2.41 19.17 11.89
N ILE A 467 -3.16 20.21 11.52
CA ILE A 467 -4.28 20.11 10.56
C ILE A 467 -3.78 19.62 9.20
N ILE A 468 -2.68 20.20 8.69
CA ILE A 468 -2.08 19.82 7.41
C ILE A 468 -1.65 18.34 7.42
N GLN A 469 -1.00 17.88 8.47
CA GLN A 469 -0.55 16.50 8.59
C GLN A 469 -1.73 15.51 8.70
N ILE A 470 -2.81 15.88 9.41
CA ILE A 470 -4.05 15.08 9.47
C ILE A 470 -4.70 14.99 8.08
N LEU A 471 -4.83 16.12 7.38
CA LEU A 471 -5.38 16.15 6.02
C LEU A 471 -4.53 15.32 5.08
N TYR A 472 -3.20 15.43 5.17
CA TYR A 472 -2.27 14.64 4.38
C TYR A 472 -2.49 13.14 4.58
N LEU A 473 -2.53 12.65 5.84
CA LEU A 473 -2.75 11.22 6.12
C LEU A 473 -4.12 10.73 5.66
N ASN A 474 -5.10 11.63 5.57
CA ASN A 474 -6.42 11.34 5.02
C ASN A 474 -6.46 11.37 3.49
N SER A 475 -5.49 11.98 2.80
CA SER A 475 -5.46 12.06 1.34
C SER A 475 -4.60 10.97 0.68
N VAL A 476 -3.52 10.51 1.33
CA VAL A 476 -2.59 9.57 0.70
C VAL A 476 -3.09 8.12 0.65
N VAL A 477 -2.60 7.38 -0.35
CA VAL A 477 -2.82 5.95 -0.53
C VAL A 477 -1.73 5.15 0.19
N THR A 478 -0.48 5.53 -0.02
CA THR A 478 0.69 4.91 0.62
C THR A 478 1.12 5.69 1.85
N TYR A 479 1.26 5.01 2.97
CA TYR A 479 1.70 5.62 4.23
C TYR A 479 3.22 5.56 4.35
N ASP A 480 3.80 6.68 4.78
CA ASP A 480 5.22 6.80 5.10
C ASP A 480 5.40 7.16 6.58
N ILE A 481 6.58 6.88 7.13
CA ILE A 481 6.88 7.10 8.54
C ILE A 481 7.07 8.58 8.89
N ILE A 482 7.58 9.39 7.95
CA ILE A 482 7.86 10.81 8.20
C ILE A 482 6.58 11.58 8.58
N PRO A 483 5.48 11.53 7.79
CA PRO A 483 4.23 12.18 8.15
C PRO A 483 3.63 11.69 9.48
N LEU A 484 3.80 10.41 9.82
CA LEU A 484 3.31 9.86 11.08
C LEU A 484 4.09 10.42 12.28
N LEU A 485 5.42 10.45 12.20
CA LEU A 485 6.27 10.99 13.24
C LEU A 485 6.10 12.50 13.38
N ALA A 486 5.91 13.23 12.27
CA ALA A 486 5.59 14.65 12.27
C ALA A 486 4.27 14.91 13.01
N LEU A 487 3.21 14.15 12.68
CA LEU A 487 1.92 14.26 13.38
C LEU A 487 2.02 13.98 14.88
N VAL A 488 2.74 12.92 15.27
CA VAL A 488 2.97 12.61 16.68
C VAL A 488 3.73 13.76 17.36
N SER A 489 4.74 14.33 16.71
CA SER A 489 5.50 15.47 17.22
C SER A 489 4.61 16.68 17.44
N SER A 490 3.85 17.11 16.43
CA SER A 490 2.98 18.28 16.53
C SER A 490 1.86 18.08 17.57
N CYS A 491 1.33 16.86 17.72
CA CYS A 491 0.37 16.55 18.78
C CYS A 491 0.99 16.64 20.18
N LEU A 492 2.22 16.13 20.36
CA LEU A 492 2.93 16.19 21.64
C LEU A 492 3.30 17.64 21.99
N ASN A 493 3.79 18.41 21.03
CA ASN A 493 4.14 19.81 21.24
C ASN A 493 2.92 20.65 21.58
N LEU A 494 1.82 20.50 20.83
CA LEU A 494 0.57 21.19 21.12
C LEU A 494 0.06 20.85 22.53
N LEU A 495 0.12 19.57 22.93
CA LEU A 495 -0.31 19.13 24.26
C LEU A 495 0.57 19.73 25.37
N ILE A 496 1.89 19.72 25.21
CA ILE A 496 2.84 20.30 26.18
C ILE A 496 2.63 21.81 26.29
N ASN A 497 2.46 22.49 25.15
CA ASN A 497 2.24 23.93 25.09
C ASN A 497 0.91 24.30 25.77
N ILE A 498 -0.18 23.58 25.50
CA ILE A 498 -1.49 23.84 26.15
C ILE A 498 -1.43 23.56 27.65
N VAL A 499 -0.95 22.38 28.07
CA VAL A 499 -0.91 21.98 29.48
C VAL A 499 0.02 22.86 30.29
N GLY A 500 1.23 23.14 29.77
CA GLY A 500 2.22 23.99 30.42
C GLY A 500 1.69 25.40 30.66
N ARG A 501 0.96 25.96 29.69
CA ARG A 501 0.43 27.32 29.77
C ARG A 501 -0.82 27.42 30.62
N LEU A 502 -1.70 26.42 30.60
CA LEU A 502 -2.81 26.31 31.56
C LEU A 502 -2.29 26.29 32.99
N PHE A 503 -1.24 25.49 33.27
CA PHE A 503 -0.65 25.42 34.59
C PHE A 503 -0.04 26.76 35.06
N GLN A 504 0.67 27.45 34.16
CA GLN A 504 1.23 28.78 34.46
C GLN A 504 0.13 29.83 34.70
N THR A 505 -0.94 29.81 33.89
CA THR A 505 -2.07 30.73 34.03
C THR A 505 -2.84 30.48 35.33
N ILE A 506 -3.09 29.21 35.67
CA ILE A 506 -3.76 28.84 36.94
C ILE A 506 -2.92 29.28 38.15
N ASN A 507 -1.60 29.12 38.09
CA ASN A 507 -0.73 29.60 39.15
C ASN A 507 -0.73 31.14 39.24
N LEU A 508 -0.71 31.85 38.12
CA LEU A 508 -0.84 33.31 38.10
C LEU A 508 -2.19 33.77 38.68
N CYS A 509 -3.30 33.09 38.38
CA CYS A 509 -4.62 33.40 38.94
C CYS A 509 -4.74 33.03 40.43
N ARG A 510 -4.07 31.96 40.90
CA ARG A 510 -4.08 31.56 42.32
C ARG A 510 -3.22 32.46 43.21
N PHE A 511 -2.12 33.00 42.69
CA PHE A 511 -1.21 33.86 43.45
C PHE A 511 -1.42 35.36 43.18
N GLY A 512 -2.15 35.74 42.12
CA GLY A 512 -2.47 37.13 41.77
C GLY A 512 -3.33 37.91 42.78
N THR A 513 -3.80 37.27 43.86
CA THR A 513 -4.45 37.94 45.00
C THR A 513 -3.48 38.33 46.12
N LYS A 514 -2.18 38.04 46.01
CA LYS A 514 -1.17 38.52 46.96
C LYS A 514 0.12 38.98 46.25
N ILE A 515 0.43 40.26 46.48
CA ILE A 515 1.73 40.95 46.33
C ILE A 515 1.86 41.77 45.04
N TRP A 516 1.35 43.01 45.11
CA TRP A 516 2.14 44.19 44.75
C TRP A 516 2.97 44.56 45.98
N GLU A 517 4.23 44.15 46.03
CA GLU A 517 5.30 44.85 46.73
C GLU A 517 6.66 44.28 46.27
N PRO A 518 7.62 45.14 45.89
CA PRO A 518 8.92 44.72 45.40
C PRO A 518 9.85 44.49 46.60
N ASP A 519 10.18 43.24 46.89
CA ASP A 519 11.52 42.76 47.27
C ASP A 519 11.45 41.35 47.87
N GLN A 520 12.49 40.57 47.56
CA GLN A 520 12.79 39.19 48.00
C GLN A 520 12.29 38.05 47.11
N GLU A 521 13.08 37.76 46.08
CA GLU A 521 13.23 36.39 45.58
C GLU A 521 13.88 35.50 46.66
N LYS A 522 13.07 34.82 47.46
CA LYS A 522 13.41 33.56 48.11
C LYS A 522 12.27 32.57 47.92
N PHE A 523 12.37 31.75 46.88
CA PHE A 523 11.55 30.55 46.72
C PHE A 523 12.44 29.31 46.62
N GLY A 524 12.11 28.29 47.41
CA GLY A 524 12.52 26.90 47.17
C GLY A 524 13.53 26.30 48.14
N GLY A 525 13.27 26.36 49.45
CA GLY A 525 13.85 25.44 50.43
C GLY A 525 12.72 24.76 51.19
N ILE A 526 12.40 23.52 50.82
CA ILE A 526 11.59 22.64 51.67
C ILE A 526 12.41 22.44 52.94
N ARG A 527 11.95 22.99 54.07
CA ARG A 527 12.45 22.63 55.39
C ARG A 527 11.82 21.29 55.74
N ASP A 528 12.56 20.21 55.55
CA ASP A 528 12.34 18.99 56.31
C ASP A 528 12.81 19.25 57.74
N ASN A 529 11.88 19.21 58.68
CA ASN A 529 12.14 18.90 60.09
C ASN A 529 10.80 18.64 60.78
N VAL A 530 10.37 17.39 60.75
CA VAL A 530 9.52 16.83 61.80
C VAL A 530 10.40 15.85 62.57
N ASN A 531 10.90 16.32 63.72
CA ASN A 531 11.50 15.47 64.74
C ASN A 531 10.43 14.57 65.35
N LEU A 532 10.66 13.27 65.30
CA LEU A 532 10.03 12.26 66.15
C LEU A 532 11.00 11.95 67.29
N ASP A 533 10.71 12.49 68.48
CA ASP A 533 10.76 11.81 69.79
C ASP A 533 10.81 12.83 70.94
N GLY A 534 10.07 12.55 72.01
CA GLY A 534 10.27 13.22 73.31
C GLY A 534 9.00 13.62 74.07
N SER A 535 8.27 12.62 74.55
CA SER A 535 7.62 12.50 75.87
C SER A 535 7.23 13.73 76.73
N THR A 536 6.08 13.52 77.38
CA THR A 536 5.66 13.93 78.75
C THR A 536 5.12 15.34 78.99
N SER A 537 3.81 15.41 79.29
CA SER A 537 3.32 15.74 80.64
C SER A 537 1.80 15.51 80.75
N HIS A 538 1.39 14.57 81.61
CA HIS A 538 0.11 14.65 82.33
C HIS A 538 0.31 15.51 83.58
N PRO A 539 -0.78 16.06 84.14
CA PRO A 539 -1.14 15.59 85.47
C PRO A 539 -2.63 15.25 85.61
N ASN A 540 -2.84 14.12 86.29
CA ASN A 540 -3.89 13.78 87.25
C ASN A 540 -5.30 14.35 87.05
N ASP A 541 -6.27 13.46 86.84
CA ASP A 541 -7.08 13.06 87.99
C ASP A 541 -7.73 11.67 87.84
N VAL A 542 -7.88 11.06 89.00
CA VAL A 542 -8.25 9.68 89.32
C VAL A 542 -9.77 9.50 89.24
N ILE A 543 -10.24 8.33 88.79
CA ILE A 543 -11.14 7.41 89.52
C ILE A 543 -11.46 6.19 88.64
N LYS A 544 -11.15 5.01 89.22
CA LYS A 544 -11.75 3.67 89.13
C LYS A 544 -12.96 3.53 88.18
N GLU A 545 -13.13 2.44 87.45
CA GLU A 545 -13.36 1.12 88.01
C GLU A 545 -13.26 -0.01 86.95
N GLU A 546 -13.31 -1.23 87.46
CA GLU A 546 -12.72 -2.47 86.99
C GLU A 546 -13.77 -3.40 86.35
N LYS A 547 -13.30 -4.38 85.56
CA LYS A 547 -13.97 -5.60 85.07
C LYS A 547 -14.84 -5.41 83.82
N GLY A 548 -14.68 -6.16 82.73
CA GLY A 548 -14.17 -7.52 82.58
C GLY A 548 -15.34 -8.48 82.32
N LYS A 549 -15.19 -9.31 81.28
CA LYS A 549 -16.13 -10.32 80.73
C LYS A 549 -17.14 -9.71 79.73
N LYS A 550 -17.37 -10.31 78.56
CA LYS A 550 -17.22 -11.70 78.15
C LYS A 550 -17.16 -11.76 76.62
#